data_AF-A0AAW9TIP5-F1
#
_entry.id   AF-A0AAW9TIP5-F1
#
_cell.length_a   1.000
_cell.length_b   1.000
_cell.length_c   1.000
_cell.angle_alpha   90.00
_cell.angle_beta   90.00
_cell.angle_gamma   90.00
#
_symmetry.space_group_name_H-M   'P 1'
#
loop_
_entity.id
_entity.type
_entity.pdbx_description
1 polymer ?
#
loop_
_entity_poly.entity_id
_entity_poly.type
_entity_poly.pdbx_seq_one_letter_code
_entity_poly.pdbx_strand_id
1 'polypeptide(L)'
;MNINIFCRRFTPWSVDGTMVIGGKIFCDTLERPNRHLPAGRYKISLIPTKQKKVSETKKKNKYERGKYEIVIKPVILLRSHYVPRTVRRRARFVPGNGPLRLRNKSIILGKSHYTGIVTQSEKCYNEFCQLLDEEFKRMKKKHLPCRINLFIRNLGVDEIPFNYLLIFQ
;
A
#
# COMPACT_ATOMS: atom_id res chain seq x y z
N MET A 1 5.44 -0.70 13.49
CA MET A 1 5.77 0.24 12.40
C MET A 1 4.73 1.36 12.24
N ASN A 2 5.16 2.59 11.94
CA ASN A 2 4.29 3.73 11.59
C ASN A 2 4.56 4.17 10.14
N ILE A 3 3.51 4.30 9.35
CA ILE A 3 3.54 4.77 7.95
C ILE A 3 2.70 6.04 7.87
N ASN A 4 3.22 7.08 7.25
CA ASN A 4 2.47 8.31 6.96
C ASN A 4 2.32 8.45 5.44
N ILE A 5 1.14 8.84 4.99
CA ILE A 5 0.88 9.31 3.63
C ILE A 5 0.44 10.76 3.75
N PHE A 6 1.19 11.66 3.11
CA PHE A 6 0.83 13.06 2.98
C PHE A 6 0.20 13.27 1.61
N CYS A 7 -1.10 13.51 1.57
CA CYS A 7 -1.82 13.89 0.36
C CYS A 7 -1.50 15.37 0.05
N ARG A 8 -0.70 15.57 -0.99
CA ARG A 8 -0.11 16.85 -1.39
C ARG A 8 -1.02 17.64 -2.33
N ARG A 9 -1.41 17.04 -3.46
CA ARG A 9 -2.20 17.70 -4.51
C ARG A 9 -3.52 16.98 -4.74
N PHE A 10 -4.60 17.75 -4.77
CA PHE A 10 -5.94 17.26 -5.11
C PHE A 10 -6.32 17.83 -6.47
N THR A 11 -6.37 16.97 -7.48
CA THR A 11 -6.73 17.35 -8.84
C THR A 11 -7.94 16.56 -9.33
N PRO A 12 -8.58 16.98 -10.44
CA PRO A 12 -9.64 16.19 -11.06
C PRO A 12 -9.20 14.79 -11.53
N TRP A 13 -7.89 14.55 -11.64
CA TRP A 13 -7.31 13.33 -12.21
C TRP A 13 -6.74 12.39 -11.15
N SER A 14 -6.18 12.95 -10.08
CA SER A 14 -5.54 12.21 -8.99
C SER A 14 -5.53 12.97 -7.67
N VAL A 15 -5.41 12.21 -6.58
CA VAL A 15 -4.83 12.73 -5.34
C VAL A 15 -3.40 12.22 -5.27
N ASP A 16 -2.45 13.14 -5.39
CA ASP A 16 -1.03 12.85 -5.32
C ASP A 16 -0.57 12.97 -3.89
N GLY A 17 0.28 12.04 -3.45
CA GLY A 17 0.84 12.08 -2.12
C GLY A 17 2.22 11.48 -2.04
N THR A 18 2.80 11.52 -0.85
CA THR A 18 4.09 10.92 -0.56
C THR A 18 4.02 10.09 0.70
N MET A 19 4.52 8.87 0.60
CA MET A 19 4.63 7.93 1.71
C MET A 19 5.96 8.12 2.43
N VAL A 20 5.89 8.27 3.75
CA VAL A 20 7.03 8.39 4.65
C VAL A 20 6.98 7.26 5.67
N ILE A 21 8.08 6.56 5.81
CA ILE A 21 8.25 5.41 6.70
C ILE A 21 9.47 5.66 7.58
N GLY A 22 9.29 5.67 8.91
CA GLY A 22 10.40 5.89 9.85
C GLY A 22 11.18 7.18 9.58
N GLY A 23 10.49 8.28 9.28
CA GLY A 23 11.10 9.58 8.97
C GLY A 23 11.72 9.70 7.58
N LYS A 24 11.76 8.63 6.78
CA LYS A 24 12.33 8.65 5.42
C LYS A 24 11.25 8.61 4.36
N ILE A 25 11.40 9.42 3.31
CA ILE A 25 10.56 9.34 2.11
C ILE A 25 10.77 7.95 1.49
N PHE A 26 9.68 7.23 1.32
CA PHE A 26 9.69 5.88 0.76
C PHE A 26 9.35 5.91 -0.74
N CYS A 27 8.16 6.40 -1.09
CA CYS A 27 7.73 6.54 -2.49
C CYS A 27 6.57 7.54 -2.59
N ASP A 28 6.16 7.88 -3.81
CA ASP A 28 4.94 8.63 -4.06
C ASP A 28 3.71 7.71 -4.14
N THR A 29 2.56 8.30 -3.90
CA THR A 29 1.28 7.62 -3.88
C THR A 29 0.26 8.30 -4.78
N LEU A 30 -0.59 7.51 -5.45
CA LEU A 30 -1.76 8.04 -6.16
C LEU A 30 -3.04 7.41 -5.66
N GLU A 31 -4.04 8.25 -5.44
CA GLU A 31 -5.41 7.83 -5.17
C GLU A 31 -6.38 8.42 -6.19
N ARG A 32 -7.57 7.81 -6.28
CA ARG A 32 -8.60 8.29 -7.20
C ARG A 32 -9.29 9.52 -6.57
N PRO A 33 -9.44 10.65 -7.30
CA PRO A 33 -10.01 11.90 -6.75
C PRO A 33 -11.34 11.72 -6.03
N ASN A 34 -12.29 11.04 -6.66
CA ASN A 34 -13.63 10.90 -6.10
C ASN A 34 -13.79 9.66 -5.20
N ARG A 35 -12.70 8.91 -4.96
CA ARG A 35 -12.70 7.66 -4.19
C ARG A 35 -11.41 7.45 -3.38
N HIS A 36 -10.77 8.51 -2.93
CA HIS A 36 -9.60 8.43 -2.05
C HIS A 36 -10.03 8.11 -0.62
N LEU A 37 -9.09 7.67 0.21
CA LEU A 37 -9.33 7.52 1.65
C LEU A 37 -9.28 8.89 2.32
N PRO A 38 -10.24 9.22 3.21
CA PRO A 38 -10.17 10.48 3.95
C PRO A 38 -8.96 10.49 4.89
N ALA A 39 -8.52 11.70 5.26
CA ALA A 39 -7.50 11.86 6.28
C ALA A 39 -7.93 11.18 7.59
N GLY A 40 -6.99 10.50 8.26
CA GLY A 40 -7.30 9.76 9.47
C GLY A 40 -6.30 8.69 9.85
N ARG A 41 -6.68 7.92 10.88
CA ARG A 41 -5.88 6.84 11.48
C ARG A 41 -6.41 5.49 11.03
N TYR A 42 -5.54 4.74 10.37
CA TYR A 42 -5.80 3.42 9.81
C TYR A 42 -4.81 2.40 10.39
N LYS A 43 -5.09 1.13 10.13
CA LYS A 43 -4.17 0.02 10.32
C LYS A 43 -4.00 -0.73 9.02
N ILE A 44 -2.82 -1.30 8.82
CA ILE A 44 -2.55 -2.23 7.73
C ILE A 44 -2.59 -3.64 8.29
N SER A 45 -3.39 -4.50 7.66
CA SER A 45 -3.49 -5.92 8.01
C SER A 45 -2.99 -6.77 6.86
N LEU A 46 -2.12 -7.73 7.19
CA LEU A 46 -1.50 -8.65 6.25
C LEU A 46 -2.42 -9.86 6.07
N ILE A 47 -3.08 -9.96 4.91
CA ILE A 47 -4.09 -11.01 4.65
C ILE A 47 -3.54 -12.02 3.63
N PRO A 48 -3.38 -13.30 4.01
CA PRO A 48 -2.96 -14.34 3.08
C PRO A 48 -4.07 -14.61 2.06
N THR A 49 -3.71 -14.59 0.78
CA THR A 49 -4.65 -14.79 -0.34
C THR A 49 -4.08 -15.83 -1.29
N LYS A 50 -4.92 -16.77 -1.75
CA LYS A 50 -4.55 -17.70 -2.82
C LYS A 50 -4.51 -16.97 -4.16
N GLN A 51 -3.35 -16.92 -4.79
CA GLN A 51 -3.14 -16.36 -6.13
C GLN A 51 -2.66 -17.45 -7.08
N LYS A 52 -3.14 -17.45 -8.32
CA LYS A 52 -2.69 -18.42 -9.33
C LYS A 52 -1.25 -18.08 -9.70
N LYS A 53 -0.35 -19.07 -9.68
CA LYS A 53 1.02 -18.87 -10.16
C LYS A 53 0.97 -18.43 -11.62
N VAL A 54 1.76 -17.43 -11.99
CA VAL A 54 1.98 -17.07 -13.39
C VAL A 54 2.89 -18.16 -13.95
N SER A 55 2.32 -19.31 -14.29
CA SER A 55 3.01 -20.31 -15.09
C SER A 55 3.26 -19.68 -16.45
N GLU A 56 4.53 -19.54 -16.84
CA GLU A 56 4.89 -19.34 -18.25
C GLU A 56 4.07 -20.33 -19.08
N THR A 57 3.43 -19.79 -20.11
CA THR A 57 2.61 -20.53 -21.07
C THR A 57 3.35 -21.79 -21.53
N LYS A 58 2.96 -22.96 -21.00
CA LYS A 58 2.84 -24.28 -21.68
C LYS A 58 2.71 -25.40 -20.66
N LYS A 59 1.46 -25.83 -20.40
CA LYS A 59 1.00 -27.23 -20.55
C LYS A 59 -0.43 -27.36 -19.98
N LYS A 60 -1.34 -27.80 -20.86
CA LYS A 60 -2.74 -28.11 -20.56
C LYS A 60 -2.82 -29.48 -19.86
N ASN A 61 -2.41 -29.60 -18.61
CA ASN A 61 -2.78 -30.78 -17.81
C ASN A 61 -3.71 -30.35 -16.66
N LYS A 62 -4.93 -30.90 -16.71
CA LYS A 62 -5.98 -30.74 -15.70
C LYS A 62 -5.49 -31.44 -14.42
N TYR A 63 -5.50 -30.72 -13.30
CA TYR A 63 -5.22 -31.19 -11.93
C TYR A 63 -3.74 -31.24 -11.48
N GLU A 64 -3.00 -30.13 -11.61
CA GLU A 64 -1.71 -29.99 -10.91
C GLU A 64 -1.86 -29.40 -9.50
N ARG A 65 -1.49 -30.22 -8.51
CA ARG A 65 -1.25 -29.83 -7.11
C ARG A 65 -0.06 -28.87 -7.10
N GLY A 66 -0.33 -27.56 -6.91
CA GLY A 66 0.72 -26.51 -7.00
C GLY A 66 0.37 -25.28 -7.83
N LYS A 67 -0.82 -25.24 -8.47
CA LYS A 67 -1.32 -24.14 -9.31
C LYS A 67 -1.45 -22.78 -8.61
N TYR A 68 -1.54 -22.75 -7.29
CA TYR A 68 -1.75 -21.55 -6.50
C TYR A 68 -0.64 -21.37 -5.46
N GLU A 69 -0.31 -20.11 -5.20
CA GLU A 69 0.58 -19.66 -4.15
C GLU A 69 -0.18 -18.81 -3.12
N ILE A 70 0.32 -18.76 -1.88
CA ILE A 70 -0.23 -17.87 -0.85
C ILE A 70 0.56 -16.57 -0.92
N VAL A 71 -0.11 -15.49 -1.31
CA VAL A 71 0.44 -14.14 -1.35
C VAL A 71 -0.19 -13.34 -0.23
N ILE A 72 0.65 -12.73 0.61
CA ILE A 72 0.21 -11.81 1.65
C ILE A 72 -0.11 -10.47 0.99
N LYS A 73 -1.31 -9.93 1.24
CA LYS A 73 -1.71 -8.62 0.71
C LYS A 73 -1.91 -7.62 1.86
N PRO A 74 -1.30 -6.42 1.78
CA PRO A 74 -1.51 -5.37 2.77
C PRO A 74 -2.84 -4.65 2.52
N VAL A 75 -3.80 -4.88 3.41
CA VAL A 75 -5.15 -4.28 3.35
C VAL A 75 -5.24 -3.15 4.36
N ILE A 76 -5.81 -2.02 3.91
CA ILE A 76 -6.01 -0.82 4.72
C ILE A 76 -7.39 -0.89 5.38
N LEU A 77 -7.43 -0.74 6.70
CA LEU A 77 -8.64 -0.80 7.51
C LEU A 77 -8.68 0.37 8.50
N LEU A 78 -9.87 0.84 8.89
CA LEU A 78 -9.97 1.68 10.08
C LEU A 78 -9.50 0.90 11.30
N ARG A 79 -8.95 1.60 12.29
CA ARG A 79 -8.36 0.98 13.49
C ARG A 79 -9.37 0.09 14.23
N SER A 80 -10.63 0.52 14.32
CA SER A 80 -11.74 -0.18 14.96
C SER A 80 -12.26 -1.40 14.19
N HIS A 81 -12.02 -1.48 12.88
CA HIS A 81 -12.58 -2.57 12.06
C HIS A 81 -11.88 -3.91 12.32
N TYR A 82 -12.65 -5.00 12.29
CA TYR A 82 -12.10 -6.36 12.33
C TYR A 82 -11.29 -6.69 11.07
N VAL A 83 -10.31 -7.59 11.21
CA VAL A 83 -9.51 -8.08 10.07
C VAL A 83 -10.39 -9.02 9.24
N PRO A 84 -10.63 -8.73 7.95
CA PRO A 84 -11.49 -9.57 7.13
C PRO A 84 -10.78 -10.86 6.72
N ARG A 85 -11.56 -11.91 6.44
CA ARG A 85 -11.03 -13.18 5.91
C ARG A 85 -10.58 -13.09 4.44
N THR A 86 -11.06 -12.09 3.70
CA THR A 86 -10.74 -11.92 2.27
C THR A 86 -10.40 -10.48 1.93
N VAL A 87 -9.59 -10.30 0.88
CA VAL A 87 -9.16 -9.00 0.37
C VAL A 87 -10.18 -8.34 -0.58
N ARG A 88 -11.29 -9.02 -0.90
CA ARG A 88 -12.26 -8.56 -1.89
C ARG A 88 -12.94 -7.28 -1.42
N ARG A 89 -13.07 -6.30 -2.34
CA ARG A 89 -13.73 -5.00 -2.10
C ARG A 89 -13.13 -4.20 -0.93
N ARG A 90 -11.84 -4.37 -0.65
CA ARG A 90 -11.12 -3.62 0.39
C ARG A 90 -10.07 -2.69 -0.22
N ALA A 91 -9.80 -1.60 0.49
CA ALA A 91 -8.70 -0.69 0.22
C ALA A 91 -7.38 -1.41 0.47
N ARG A 92 -6.43 -1.25 -0.43
CA ARG A 92 -5.12 -1.91 -0.38
C ARG A 92 -4.12 -1.13 -1.20
N PHE A 93 -2.85 -1.42 -1.00
CA PHE A 93 -1.80 -0.96 -1.90
C PHE A 93 -1.79 -1.84 -3.16
N VAL A 94 -1.52 -1.22 -4.30
CA VAL A 94 -1.37 -1.91 -5.59
C VAL A 94 -0.31 -1.21 -6.45
N PRO A 95 0.33 -1.92 -7.38
CA PRO A 95 1.05 -1.27 -8.47
C PRO A 95 0.06 -0.75 -9.54
N GLY A 96 0.51 0.17 -10.38
CA GLY A 96 -0.26 0.78 -11.46
C GLY A 96 0.34 2.12 -11.90
N ASN A 97 -0.03 2.61 -13.06
CA ASN A 97 0.54 3.87 -13.60
C ASN A 97 -0.33 5.10 -13.30
N GLY A 98 -1.62 4.92 -13.01
CA GLY A 98 -2.55 6.02 -12.73
C GLY A 98 -3.85 5.55 -12.07
N PRO A 99 -4.59 6.46 -11.40
CA PRO A 99 -5.62 6.07 -10.43
C PRO A 99 -7.04 5.96 -11.01
N LEU A 100 -7.28 6.32 -12.28
CA LEU A 100 -8.63 6.38 -12.85
C LEU A 100 -9.35 5.02 -12.85
N ARG A 101 -8.61 3.93 -13.08
CA ARG A 101 -9.14 2.55 -13.05
C ARG A 101 -9.08 1.90 -11.66
N LEU A 102 -8.58 2.63 -10.66
CA LEU A 102 -8.39 2.14 -9.30
C LEU A 102 -9.75 1.89 -8.61
N ARG A 103 -9.85 0.77 -7.91
CA ARG A 103 -11.09 0.32 -7.24
C ARG A 103 -10.92 0.28 -5.73
N ASN A 104 -12.04 0.31 -5.02
CA ASN A 104 -12.13 0.07 -3.57
C ASN A 104 -11.30 1.02 -2.70
N LYS A 105 -11.08 2.27 -3.13
CA LYS A 105 -10.22 3.23 -2.42
C LYS A 105 -8.79 2.69 -2.20
N SER A 106 -8.29 1.91 -3.16
CA SER A 106 -6.91 1.43 -3.14
C SER A 106 -5.96 2.61 -3.39
N ILE A 107 -4.69 2.42 -3.05
CA ILE A 107 -3.63 3.42 -3.22
C ILE A 107 -2.56 2.80 -4.13
N ILE A 108 -2.13 3.53 -5.14
CA ILE A 108 -1.00 3.13 -5.98
C ILE A 108 0.29 3.61 -5.35
N LEU A 109 1.33 2.77 -5.38
CA LEU A 109 2.70 3.14 -4.99
C LEU A 109 3.57 3.29 -6.23
N GLY A 110 4.49 4.25 -6.25
CA GLY A 110 5.45 4.42 -7.35
C GLY A 110 6.30 5.68 -7.19
N LYS A 111 7.02 6.04 -8.24
CA LYS A 111 7.74 7.32 -8.33
C LYS A 111 6.95 8.28 -9.21
N SER A 112 6.65 9.46 -8.71
CA SER A 112 5.93 10.47 -9.48
C SER A 112 6.72 10.86 -10.73
N HIS A 113 6.06 10.90 -11.87
CA HIS A 113 6.63 11.41 -13.12
C HIS A 113 5.88 12.68 -13.56
N TYR A 114 4.55 12.64 -13.52
CA TYR A 114 3.68 13.80 -13.69
C TYR A 114 2.53 13.69 -12.69
N THR A 115 1.78 14.77 -12.50
CA THR A 115 0.56 14.73 -11.69
C THR A 115 -0.37 13.62 -12.18
N GLY A 116 -0.76 12.72 -11.27
CA GLY A 116 -1.61 11.57 -11.60
C GLY A 116 -0.95 10.43 -12.38
N ILE A 117 0.36 10.48 -12.61
CA ILE A 117 1.12 9.41 -13.27
C ILE A 117 2.36 9.04 -12.43
N VAL A 118 2.48 7.74 -12.10
CA VAL A 118 3.68 7.18 -11.48
C VAL A 118 4.34 6.14 -12.37
N THR A 119 5.65 6.00 -12.20
CA THR A 119 6.48 4.96 -12.82
C THR A 119 7.10 4.08 -11.72
N GLN A 120 7.77 2.99 -12.09
CA GLN A 120 8.41 2.06 -11.14
C GLN A 120 7.44 1.49 -10.08
N SER A 121 6.15 1.46 -10.38
CA SER A 121 5.11 1.13 -9.38
C SER A 121 5.20 -0.31 -8.88
N GLU A 122 5.56 -1.25 -9.76
CA GLU A 122 5.79 -2.64 -9.38
C GLU A 122 7.00 -2.80 -8.44
N LYS A 123 8.11 -2.12 -8.75
CA LYS A 123 9.31 -2.11 -7.90
C LYS A 123 8.97 -1.55 -6.51
N CYS A 124 8.38 -0.35 -6.44
CA CYS A 124 8.01 0.26 -5.16
C CYS A 124 7.01 -0.58 -4.36
N TYR A 125 6.03 -1.20 -5.04
CA TYR A 125 5.08 -2.09 -4.38
C TYR A 125 5.74 -3.36 -3.81
N ASN A 126 6.66 -3.96 -4.55
CA ASN A 126 7.38 -5.15 -4.10
C ASN A 126 8.32 -4.84 -2.92
N GLU A 127 9.08 -3.74 -2.99
CA GLU A 127 9.91 -3.25 -1.88
C GLU A 127 9.06 -2.96 -0.63
N PHE A 128 7.88 -2.36 -0.81
CA PHE A 128 6.96 -2.13 0.29
C PHE A 128 6.47 -3.45 0.92
N CYS A 129 6.12 -4.45 0.10
CA CYS A 129 5.68 -5.75 0.61
C CYS A 129 6.81 -6.49 1.35
N GLN A 130 8.04 -6.41 0.86
CA GLN A 130 9.22 -6.98 1.53
C GLN A 130 9.42 -6.33 2.90
N LEU A 131 9.36 -5.00 2.96
CA LEU A 131 9.50 -4.25 4.21
C LEU A 131 8.43 -4.67 5.24
N LEU A 132 7.17 -4.82 4.82
CA LEU A 132 6.11 -5.30 5.71
C LEU A 132 6.33 -6.73 6.21
N ASP A 133 6.87 -7.62 5.36
CA ASP A 133 7.18 -8.99 5.74
C ASP A 133 8.35 -9.05 6.73
N GLU A 134 9.40 -8.26 6.52
CA GLU A 134 10.51 -8.12 7.46
C GLU A 134 10.05 -7.60 8.83
N GLU A 135 9.21 -6.57 8.84
CA GLU A 135 8.63 -6.05 10.09
C GLU A 135 7.78 -7.12 10.78
N PHE A 136 6.98 -7.87 10.02
CA PHE A 136 6.18 -8.96 10.57
C PHE A 136 7.05 -10.06 11.19
N LYS A 137 8.10 -10.50 10.49
CA LYS A 137 9.09 -11.48 10.98
C LYS A 137 9.80 -10.98 12.24
N ARG A 138 10.22 -9.71 12.26
CA ARG A 138 10.87 -9.05 13.41
C ARG A 138 9.96 -9.04 14.63
N MET A 139 8.69 -8.67 14.47
CA MET A 139 7.72 -8.63 15.56
C MET A 139 7.37 -10.04 16.07
N LYS A 140 7.23 -11.02 15.15
CA LYS A 140 7.03 -12.43 15.51
C LYS A 140 8.19 -12.98 16.34
N LYS A 141 9.45 -12.72 15.94
CA LYS A 141 10.64 -13.12 16.70
C LYS A 141 10.64 -12.55 18.13
N LYS A 142 10.16 -11.31 18.28
CA LYS A 142 10.03 -10.63 19.58
C LYS A 142 8.75 -11.01 20.37
N HIS A 143 7.92 -11.92 19.86
CA HIS A 143 6.62 -12.28 20.45
C HIS A 143 5.69 -11.07 20.68
N LEU A 144 5.85 -10.01 19.89
CA LEU A 144 5.06 -8.79 19.99
C LEU A 144 3.93 -8.78 18.95
N PRO A 145 2.77 -8.16 19.26
CA PRO A 145 1.72 -7.99 18.28
C PRO A 145 2.21 -7.12 17.12
N CYS A 146 2.13 -7.62 15.88
CA CYS A 146 2.48 -6.84 14.70
C CYS A 146 1.43 -5.73 14.49
N ARG A 147 1.79 -4.50 14.87
CA ARG A 147 0.96 -3.30 14.69
C ARG A 147 1.61 -2.39 13.64
N ILE A 148 0.96 -2.32 12.48
CA ILE A 148 1.33 -1.42 11.39
C ILE A 148 0.27 -0.32 11.34
N ASN A 149 0.63 0.87 11.83
CA ASN A 149 -0.26 2.04 11.80
C ASN A 149 -0.06 2.80 10.48
N LEU A 150 -1.16 3.23 9.88
CA LEU A 150 -1.16 4.10 8.71
C LEU A 150 -1.86 5.42 9.07
N PHE A 151 -1.20 6.53 8.81
CA PHE A 151 -1.74 7.87 8.99
C PHE A 151 -1.86 8.53 7.63
N ILE A 152 -3.08 8.90 7.23
CA ILE A 152 -3.33 9.68 6.01
C ILE A 152 -3.59 11.12 6.43
N ARG A 153 -2.86 12.06 5.84
CA ARG A 153 -2.91 13.48 6.20
C ARG A 153 -3.08 14.32 4.94
N ASN A 154 -4.06 15.20 4.95
CA ASN A 154 -4.24 16.16 3.86
C ASN A 154 -3.35 17.37 4.16
N LEU A 155 -2.38 17.61 3.28
CA LEU A 155 -1.49 18.76 3.40
C LEU A 155 -1.95 19.89 2.47
N GLY A 156 -2.38 19.55 1.25
CA GLY A 156 -2.79 20.54 0.25
C GLY A 156 -1.64 21.37 -0.31
N VAL A 157 -0.40 21.08 0.11
CA VAL A 157 0.85 21.68 -0.38
C VAL A 157 1.85 20.57 -0.69
N ASP A 158 2.83 20.87 -1.55
CA ASP A 158 3.80 19.88 -2.02
C ASP A 158 4.92 19.57 -1.03
N GLU A 159 5.27 20.53 -0.18
CA GLU A 159 6.37 20.39 0.76
C GLU A 159 5.96 19.53 1.95
N ILE A 160 6.69 18.44 2.19
CA ILE A 160 6.47 17.60 3.37
C ILE A 160 7.10 18.30 4.58
N PRO A 161 6.37 18.55 5.68
CA PRO A 161 6.91 19.32 6.79
C PRO A 161 8.09 18.59 7.45
N PHE A 162 9.21 19.29 7.63
CA PHE A 162 10.47 18.75 8.15
C PHE A 162 10.31 17.99 9.49
N ASN A 163 9.38 18.41 10.34
CA ASN A 163 9.09 17.75 11.60
C ASN A 163 8.77 16.25 11.40
N TYR A 164 8.10 15.86 10.32
CA TYR A 164 7.78 14.46 10.06
C TYR A 164 8.96 13.64 9.54
N LEU A 165 10.00 14.31 9.07
CA LEU A 165 11.25 13.69 8.63
C LEU A 165 12.24 13.54 9.79
N LEU A 166 12.19 14.45 10.77
CA LEU A 166 13.12 14.51 11.90
C LEU A 166 12.64 13.76 13.17
N ILE A 167 11.33 13.56 13.36
CA ILE A 167 10.77 12.94 14.59
C ILE A 167 11.07 11.43 14.74
N PHE A 168 11.66 10.78 13.72
CA PHE A 168 11.87 9.33 13.73
C PHE A 168 13.30 8.89 13.33
N GLN A 169 14.29 9.79 13.41
CA GLN A 169 15.71 9.40 13.33
C GLN A 169 16.16 8.72 14.62
#